data_AF-A0A2H0QP15-F1
#
_entry.id   AF-A0A2H0QP15-F1
#
_cell.length_a   1.000
_cell.length_b   1.000
_cell.length_c   1.000
_cell.angle_alpha   90.00
_cell.angle_beta   90.00
_cell.angle_gamma   90.00
#
_symmetry.space_group_name_H-M   'P 1'
#
loop_
_entity.id
_entity.type
_entity.pdbx_description
1 polymer ?
#
loop_
_entity_poly.entity_id
_entity_poly.type
_entity_poly.pdbx_seq_one_letter_code
_entity_poly.pdbx_strand_id
1 'polypeptide(L)'
;MLYQKKIQLLLMMFLVSSCFDKAEKAANEKFDPGIVISDVTKKSLIDFKHEQGRYFDKKHKNVSRYISSMTSSVAVADINNDGWQDFFISNDTKKHGLYINKGDGTFVDQFASSGIDTSKVESVQRPIFSITITMATKIFS
;
A
#
# COMPACT_ATOMS: atom_id res chain seq x y z
N MET A 1 -54.54 -47.79 6.20
CA MET A 1 -53.46 -47.35 5.27
C MET A 1 -53.34 -45.84 5.09
N LEU A 2 -54.43 -45.06 5.10
CA LEU A 2 -54.39 -43.58 4.95
C LEU A 2 -53.61 -42.85 6.07
N TYR A 3 -53.73 -43.33 7.32
CA TYR A 3 -53.13 -42.71 8.51
C TYR A 3 -51.59 -42.81 8.52
N GLN A 4 -51.05 -43.96 8.10
CA GLN A 4 -49.60 -44.19 7.97
C GLN A 4 -48.97 -43.26 6.91
N LYS A 5 -49.66 -43.04 5.78
CA LYS A 5 -49.20 -42.09 4.75
C LYS A 5 -49.19 -40.64 5.23
N LYS A 6 -50.14 -40.24 6.09
CA LYS A 6 -50.17 -38.88 6.69
C LYS A 6 -49.02 -38.65 7.67
N ILE A 7 -48.71 -39.64 8.52
CA ILE A 7 -47.57 -39.57 9.46
C ILE A 7 -46.25 -39.47 8.68
N GLN A 8 -46.10 -40.25 7.61
CA GLN A 8 -44.91 -40.25 6.78
C GLN A 8 -44.71 -38.93 6.01
N LEU A 9 -45.80 -38.30 5.56
CA LEU A 9 -45.76 -36.97 4.94
C LEU A 9 -45.36 -35.89 5.95
N LEU A 10 -45.89 -35.94 7.18
CA LEU A 10 -45.56 -34.99 8.24
C LEU A 10 -44.08 -35.08 8.66
N LEU A 11 -43.54 -36.31 8.75
CA LEU A 11 -42.13 -36.59 9.01
C LEU A 11 -41.21 -36.07 7.90
N MET A 12 -41.59 -36.23 6.63
CA MET A 12 -40.83 -35.63 5.52
C MET A 12 -40.84 -34.10 5.57
N MET A 13 -41.97 -33.46 5.87
CA MET A 13 -42.04 -32.01 5.98
C MET A 13 -41.16 -31.47 7.11
N PHE A 14 -41.09 -32.17 8.24
CA PHE A 14 -40.24 -31.79 9.37
C PHE A 14 -38.74 -31.94 9.05
N LEU A 15 -38.36 -33.00 8.32
CA LEU A 15 -36.98 -33.21 7.85
C LEU A 15 -36.53 -32.18 6.81
N VAL A 16 -37.44 -31.70 5.95
CA VAL A 16 -37.11 -30.65 4.97
C VAL A 16 -36.91 -29.31 5.66
N SER A 17 -37.73 -28.95 6.65
CA SER A 17 -37.61 -27.67 7.39
C SER A 17 -36.27 -27.53 8.11
N SER A 18 -35.81 -28.58 8.80
CA SER A 18 -34.53 -28.53 9.53
C SER A 18 -33.31 -28.44 8.60
N CYS A 19 -33.45 -28.92 7.37
CA CYS A 19 -32.41 -28.80 6.35
C CYS A 19 -32.30 -27.36 5.80
N PHE A 20 -33.44 -26.65 5.71
CA PHE A 20 -33.47 -25.24 5.28
C PHE A 20 -32.82 -24.30 6.31
N ASP A 21 -33.09 -24.48 7.60
CA ASP A 21 -32.54 -23.60 8.66
C ASP A 21 -31.00 -23.60 8.68
N LYS A 22 -30.38 -24.76 8.45
CA LYS A 22 -28.93 -24.91 8.44
C LYS A 22 -28.28 -24.28 7.20
N ALA A 23 -28.96 -24.38 6.05
CA ALA A 23 -28.50 -23.77 4.80
C ALA A 23 -28.60 -22.24 4.86
N GLU A 24 -29.67 -21.68 5.44
CA GLU A 24 -29.84 -20.24 5.62
C GLU A 24 -28.79 -19.65 6.56
N LYS A 25 -28.46 -20.36 7.65
CA LYS A 25 -27.44 -19.92 8.61
C LYS A 25 -26.04 -19.89 8.01
N ALA A 26 -25.71 -20.88 7.17
CA ALA A 26 -24.42 -20.93 6.45
C ALA A 26 -24.34 -19.88 5.32
N ALA A 27 -25.46 -19.55 4.69
CA ALA A 27 -25.52 -18.52 3.65
C ALA A 27 -25.40 -17.09 4.21
N ASN A 28 -25.74 -16.89 5.48
CA ASN A 28 -25.72 -15.59 6.15
C ASN A 28 -24.48 -15.37 7.05
N GLU A 29 -23.51 -16.28 7.05
CA GLU A 29 -22.23 -16.02 7.73
C GLU A 29 -21.48 -14.91 6.99
N LYS A 30 -21.35 -13.75 7.64
CA LYS A 30 -20.57 -12.64 7.11
C LYS A 30 -19.12 -13.09 6.94
N PHE A 31 -18.63 -13.01 5.72
CA PHE A 31 -17.22 -13.17 5.40
C PHE A 31 -16.42 -12.09 6.15
N ASP A 32 -15.63 -12.51 7.13
CA ASP A 32 -14.64 -11.67 7.80
C ASP A 32 -13.28 -11.84 7.11
N PRO A 33 -12.82 -10.86 6.31
CA PRO A 33 -11.54 -10.95 5.62
C PRO A 33 -10.34 -10.89 6.59
N GLY A 34 -10.55 -10.61 7.88
CA GLY A 34 -9.52 -10.41 8.88
C GLY A 34 -8.76 -9.09 8.70
N ILE A 35 -8.06 -8.93 7.58
CA ILE A 35 -7.33 -7.70 7.22
C ILE A 35 -8.04 -7.01 6.07
N VAL A 36 -8.43 -5.75 6.29
CA VAL A 36 -8.99 -4.88 5.24
C VAL A 36 -7.95 -3.84 4.85
N ILE A 37 -7.47 -3.93 3.61
CA ILE A 37 -6.68 -2.86 3.00
C ILE A 37 -7.67 -1.84 2.44
N SER A 38 -7.50 -0.57 2.80
CA SER A 38 -8.33 0.54 2.29
C SER A 38 -7.45 1.56 1.57
N ASP A 39 -7.99 2.15 0.50
CA ASP A 39 -7.33 3.26 -0.18
C ASP A 39 -7.49 4.54 0.65
N VAL A 40 -6.36 5.08 1.11
CA VAL A 40 -6.30 6.31 1.91
C VAL A 40 -5.64 7.46 1.15
N THR A 41 -5.32 7.30 -0.13
CA THR A 41 -4.47 8.23 -0.91
C THR A 41 -5.00 9.67 -0.86
N LYS A 42 -6.31 9.87 -1.07
CA LYS A 42 -6.93 11.20 -1.01
C LYS A 42 -6.95 11.78 0.39
N LYS A 43 -7.07 10.94 1.42
CA LYS A 43 -7.13 11.36 2.82
C LYS A 43 -5.74 11.74 3.34
N SER A 44 -4.70 11.02 2.88
CA SER A 44 -3.33 11.24 3.33
C SER A 44 -2.67 12.49 2.73
N LEU A 45 -3.29 13.09 1.70
CA LEU A 45 -2.76 14.23 0.96
C LEU A 45 -1.40 13.95 0.28
N ILE A 46 -1.08 12.68 0.06
CA ILE A 46 0.12 12.25 -0.65
C ILE A 46 -0.19 12.28 -2.15
N ASP A 47 0.44 13.21 -2.88
CA ASP A 47 0.35 13.32 -4.35
C ASP A 47 1.67 12.92 -5.04
N PHE A 48 2.37 11.94 -4.47
CA PHE A 48 3.63 11.48 -5.02
C PHE A 48 3.41 10.73 -6.34
N LYS A 49 4.08 11.18 -7.39
CA LYS A 49 4.15 10.46 -8.66
C LYS A 49 5.58 10.02 -8.95
N HIS A 50 5.77 8.71 -9.03
CA HIS A 50 7.03 8.17 -9.54
C HIS A 50 7.15 8.49 -11.03
N GLU A 51 8.29 9.05 -11.43
CA GLU A 51 8.56 9.44 -12.81
C GLU A 51 9.92 8.91 -13.26
N GLN A 52 9.89 8.22 -14.41
CA GLN A 52 11.09 7.65 -15.04
C GLN A 52 11.66 8.69 -16.00
N GLY A 53 12.93 9.07 -15.87
CA GLY A 53 13.53 10.05 -16.79
C GLY A 53 14.68 9.52 -17.64
N ARG A 54 15.08 8.25 -17.53
CA ARG A 54 16.05 7.65 -18.47
C ARG A 54 15.48 6.42 -19.18
N TYR A 55 15.25 6.56 -20.49
CA TYR A 55 15.08 5.41 -21.38
C TYR A 55 16.47 4.96 -21.84
N PHE A 56 16.82 3.69 -21.61
CA PHE A 56 18.11 3.13 -22.03
C PHE A 56 18.30 3.09 -23.55
N ASP A 57 17.20 3.07 -24.30
CA ASP A 57 17.10 3.29 -25.74
C ASP A 57 15.59 3.40 -26.07
N LYS A 58 15.18 4.23 -27.04
CA LYS A 58 13.79 4.24 -27.55
C LYS A 58 13.34 2.85 -28.02
N LYS A 59 14.28 1.98 -28.40
CA LYS A 59 14.03 0.59 -28.85
C LYS A 59 13.65 -0.38 -27.72
N HIS A 60 14.00 -0.07 -26.46
CA HIS A 60 13.81 -0.95 -25.30
C HIS A 60 12.91 -0.35 -24.21
N LYS A 61 11.90 0.44 -24.61
CA LYS A 61 10.94 1.09 -23.70
C LYS A 61 10.17 0.10 -22.82
N ASN A 62 9.89 -1.09 -23.33
CA ASN A 62 9.21 -2.17 -22.61
C ASN A 62 10.03 -2.70 -21.42
N VAL A 63 11.36 -2.72 -21.53
CA VAL A 63 12.26 -3.19 -20.46
C VAL A 63 12.64 -2.05 -19.51
N SER A 64 12.72 -0.82 -20.04
CA SER A 64 13.07 0.38 -19.27
C SER A 64 12.10 0.63 -18.11
N ARG A 65 10.81 0.26 -18.25
CA ARG A 65 9.82 0.38 -17.16
C ARG A 65 10.21 -0.46 -15.94
N TYR A 66 10.65 -1.70 -16.16
CA TYR A 66 11.01 -2.63 -15.08
C TYR A 66 12.34 -2.25 -14.42
N ILE A 67 13.30 -1.74 -15.18
CA ILE A 67 14.59 -1.28 -14.64
C ILE A 67 14.40 0.01 -13.84
N SER A 68 13.57 0.94 -14.31
CA SER A 68 13.33 2.21 -13.63
C SER A 68 12.48 2.05 -12.36
N SER A 69 11.60 1.05 -12.26
CA SER A 69 10.92 0.77 -10.99
C SER A 69 11.87 0.28 -9.89
N MET A 70 13.07 -0.21 -10.25
CA MET A 70 14.08 -0.63 -9.28
C MET A 70 14.86 0.53 -8.67
N THR A 71 14.64 1.77 -9.12
CA THR A 71 15.42 2.95 -8.68
C THR A 71 14.71 3.80 -7.62
N SER A 72 13.51 3.41 -7.21
CA SER A 72 12.73 4.09 -6.16
C SER A 72 12.74 3.30 -4.86
N SER A 73 12.91 4.01 -3.76
CA SER A 73 12.97 3.47 -2.40
C SER A 73 12.18 4.37 -1.46
N VAL A 74 11.74 3.80 -0.35
CA VAL A 74 11.09 4.53 0.74
C VAL A 74 11.90 4.31 2.00
N ALA A 75 12.21 5.40 2.72
CA ALA A 75 12.75 5.36 4.07
C ALA A 75 11.69 5.92 5.03
N VAL A 76 11.55 5.32 6.21
CA VAL A 76 10.56 5.71 7.22
C VAL A 76 11.29 6.06 8.50
N ALA A 77 10.93 7.20 9.09
CA ALA A 77 11.49 7.67 10.34
C ALA A 77 10.78 8.89 10.92
N ASP A 78 10.95 9.11 12.22
CA ASP A 78 10.62 10.38 12.86
C ASP A 78 11.74 11.41 12.59
N ILE A 79 11.51 12.33 11.64
CA ILE A 79 12.53 13.26 11.13
C ILE A 79 12.53 14.55 11.93
N ASN A 80 11.39 14.94 12.47
CA ASN A 80 11.21 16.17 13.24
C ASN A 80 11.12 15.94 14.76
N ASN A 81 11.30 14.69 15.23
CA ASN A 81 11.22 14.26 16.63
C ASN A 81 9.87 14.59 17.29
N ASP A 82 8.75 14.49 16.55
CA ASP A 82 7.42 14.74 17.09
C ASP A 82 6.69 13.47 17.56
N GLY A 83 7.35 12.32 17.45
CA GLY A 83 6.84 11.01 17.83
C GLY A 83 6.04 10.32 16.73
N TRP A 84 5.86 10.94 15.57
CA TRP A 84 5.18 10.35 14.42
C TRP A 84 6.18 9.92 13.34
N GLN A 85 5.88 8.81 12.67
CA GLN A 85 6.72 8.35 11.56
C GLN A 85 6.45 9.19 10.31
N ASP A 86 7.50 9.82 9.80
CA ASP A 86 7.59 10.47 8.50
C ASP A 86 8.16 9.50 7.47
N PHE A 87 8.15 9.90 6.19
CA PHE A 87 8.82 9.12 5.16
C PHE A 87 9.43 9.95 4.04
N PHE A 88 10.53 9.43 3.53
CA PHE A 88 11.23 9.93 2.36
C PHE A 88 11.04 8.96 1.19
N ILE A 89 10.65 9.47 0.02
CA ILE A 89 10.48 8.68 -1.20
C ILE A 89 11.50 9.14 -2.24
N SER A 90 12.35 8.23 -2.69
CA SER A 90 13.29 8.52 -3.76
C SER A 90 12.65 8.35 -5.14
N ASN A 91 12.98 9.25 -6.06
CA ASN A 91 12.67 9.17 -7.48
C ASN A 91 13.97 9.06 -8.27
N ASP A 92 13.89 8.71 -9.56
CA ASP A 92 15.09 8.47 -10.39
C ASP A 92 15.79 9.77 -10.79
N THR A 93 15.12 10.55 -11.63
CA THR A 93 15.64 11.77 -12.29
C THR A 93 14.70 12.95 -12.10
N LYS A 94 13.78 12.80 -11.15
CA LYS A 94 12.66 13.70 -10.90
C LYS A 94 12.61 13.98 -9.40
N LYS A 95 11.71 14.87 -8.99
CA LYS A 95 11.61 15.33 -7.61
C LYS A 95 11.42 14.14 -6.66
N HIS A 96 12.24 14.06 -5.62
CA HIS A 96 12.02 13.18 -4.48
C HIS A 96 10.96 13.78 -3.56
N GLY A 97 10.39 12.98 -2.66
CA GLY A 97 9.40 13.43 -1.68
C GLY A 97 9.91 13.27 -0.26
N LEU A 98 9.60 14.24 0.60
CA LEU A 98 9.80 14.17 2.04
C LEU A 98 8.49 14.54 2.69
N TYR A 99 7.81 13.57 3.29
CA TYR A 99 6.46 13.72 3.80
C TYR A 99 6.47 13.69 5.31
N ILE A 100 6.15 14.83 5.91
CA ILE A 100 6.04 14.99 7.36
C ILE A 100 4.62 14.68 7.80
N ASN A 101 4.49 13.74 8.73
CA ASN A 101 3.23 13.31 9.33
C ASN A 101 2.69 14.41 10.24
N LYS A 102 1.37 14.63 10.21
CA LYS A 102 0.71 15.61 11.09
C LYS A 102 0.05 14.96 12.30
N GLY A 103 0.18 13.63 12.46
CA GLY A 103 -0.40 12.84 13.55
C GLY A 103 -1.88 12.49 13.37
N ASP A 104 -2.54 13.04 12.35
CA ASP A 104 -3.96 12.80 12.01
C ASP A 104 -4.15 11.92 10.77
N GLY A 105 -3.05 11.36 10.26
CA GLY A 105 -3.00 10.56 9.03
C GLY A 105 -2.87 11.40 7.76
N THR A 106 -2.70 12.72 7.87
CA THR A 106 -2.31 13.60 6.76
C THR A 106 -0.80 13.84 6.73
N PHE A 107 -0.28 14.14 5.55
CA PHE A 107 1.14 14.38 5.32
C PHE A 107 1.38 15.68 4.55
N VAL A 108 2.52 16.33 4.82
CA VAL A 108 2.95 17.55 4.12
C VAL A 108 4.28 17.30 3.42
N ASP A 109 4.35 17.52 2.11
CA ASP A 109 5.61 17.48 1.35
C ASP A 109 6.49 18.69 1.70
N GLN A 110 7.59 18.43 2.40
CA GLN A 110 8.60 19.41 2.79
C GLN A 110 9.94 19.21 2.05
N PHE A 111 9.96 18.45 0.95
CA PHE A 111 11.22 18.15 0.26
C PHE A 111 11.95 19.42 -0.20
N ALA A 112 11.21 20.39 -0.76
CA ALA A 112 11.80 21.64 -1.26
C ALA A 112 12.40 22.51 -0.13
N SER A 113 11.83 22.48 1.07
CA SER A 113 12.28 23.25 2.23
C SER A 113 13.30 22.51 3.10
N SER A 114 13.53 21.21 2.85
CA SER A 114 14.39 20.35 3.67
C SER A 114 15.88 20.67 3.60
N GLY A 115 16.32 21.46 2.62
CA GLY A 115 17.75 21.69 2.36
C GLY A 115 18.49 20.46 1.82
N ILE A 116 17.78 19.39 1.46
CA ILE A 116 18.33 18.20 0.83
C ILE A 116 18.74 18.54 -0.61
N ASP A 117 20.06 18.63 -0.84
CA ASP A 117 20.65 18.84 -2.16
C ASP A 117 20.93 17.49 -2.85
N THR A 118 20.13 17.16 -3.87
CA THR A 118 20.27 15.92 -4.65
C THR A 118 21.18 16.09 -5.88
N SER A 119 21.65 17.30 -6.19
CA SER A 119 22.54 17.53 -7.33
C SER A 119 23.90 16.84 -7.17
N LYS A 120 24.34 16.61 -5.93
CA LYS A 120 25.56 15.86 -5.60
C LYS A 120 25.41 14.35 -5.72
N VAL A 121 24.17 13.86 -5.84
CA VAL A 121 23.83 12.43 -5.87
C VAL A 121 23.76 11.90 -7.30
N GLU A 122 23.47 12.76 -8.27
CA GLU A 122 23.34 12.40 -9.70
C GLU A 122 24.68 12.13 -10.41
N SER A 123 25.82 12.53 -9.83
CA SER A 123 27.12 12.50 -10.53
C SER A 123 27.88 11.18 -10.48
N VAL A 124 27.47 10.19 -9.68
CA VAL A 124 28.13 8.87 -9.67
C VAL A 124 27.08 7.80 -9.50
N GLN A 125 27.07 6.87 -10.45
CA GLN A 125 26.31 5.63 -10.49
C GLN A 125 26.65 4.72 -9.30
N ARG A 126 26.33 5.16 -8.08
CA ARG A 126 26.39 4.35 -6.87
C ARG A 126 25.12 3.51 -6.81
N PRO A 127 25.20 2.24 -6.37
CA PRO A 127 24.01 1.43 -6.18
C PRO A 127 23.06 2.19 -5.26
N ILE A 128 21.80 2.30 -5.68
CA ILE A 128 20.78 3.17 -5.09
C ILE A 128 20.52 2.86 -3.61
N PHE A 129 20.80 1.62 -3.18
CA PHE A 129 20.90 1.22 -1.78
C PHE A 129 21.81 2.14 -0.94
N SER A 130 22.91 2.64 -1.51
CA SER A 130 23.83 3.55 -0.84
C SER A 130 23.23 4.96 -0.64
N ILE A 131 22.30 5.40 -1.48
CA ILE A 131 21.68 6.74 -1.40
C ILE A 131 20.65 6.77 -0.28
N THR A 132 19.77 5.77 -0.23
CA THR A 132 18.79 5.62 0.85
C THR A 132 19.49 5.52 2.20
N ILE A 133 20.57 4.75 2.29
CA ILE A 133 21.37 4.60 3.52
C ILE A 133 22.07 5.93 3.87
N THR A 134 22.71 6.63 2.92
CA THR A 134 23.44 7.88 3.22
C THR A 134 22.49 9.01 3.63
N MET A 135 21.31 9.12 2.99
CA MET A 135 20.31 10.11 3.36
C MET A 135 19.66 9.79 4.70
N ALA A 136 19.34 8.51 4.95
CA ALA A 136 18.95 8.05 6.27
C ALA A 136 19.99 8.49 7.31
N THR A 137 21.27 8.13 7.16
CA THR A 137 22.31 8.48 8.15
C THR A 137 22.43 9.99 8.40
N LYS A 138 22.25 10.84 7.38
CA LYS A 138 22.34 12.29 7.52
C LYS A 138 21.08 12.94 8.10
N ILE A 139 19.93 12.29 7.94
CA ILE A 139 18.66 12.67 8.57
C ILE A 139 18.67 12.26 10.05
N PHE A 140 19.37 11.17 10.40
CA PHE A 140 19.46 10.63 11.76
C PHE A 140 20.67 11.09 12.59
N SER A 141 21.55 11.94 12.04
CA SER A 141 22.75 12.47 12.74
C SER A 141 22.56 13.92 13.16
#